data_AF-A0A494XBQ4-F1
#
_entry.id   AF-A0A494XBQ4-F1
#
_cell.length_a   1.000
_cell.length_b   1.000
_cell.length_c   1.000
_cell.angle_alpha   90.00
_cell.angle_beta   90.00
_cell.angle_gamma   90.00
#
_symmetry.space_group_name_H-M   'P 1'
#
loop_
_entity.id
_entity.type
_entity.pdbx_description
1 polymer ?
#
loop_
_entity_poly.entity_id
_entity_poly.type
_entity_poly.pdbx_seq_one_letter_code
_entity_poly.pdbx_strand_id
1 'polypeptide(L)'
;MHAKWIHIARVWAAPVLAAVVVAVIGSRYLPASAQSQTAKQTERVPPVRFAAVDVTLPSGETVFPPGKGSEIANANCVICHSTGMVLRQPALTVDEWHAEIDKMRNAFGAPIPADQVDELAHYLSTINGRKLDGGPSGVDHQAN
;
A
#
# COMPACT_ATOMS: atom_id res chain seq x y z
N MET A 1 -2.75 62.99 46.92
CA MET A 1 -2.10 62.40 45.71
C MET A 1 -2.18 60.87 45.64
N HIS A 2 -2.57 60.15 46.71
CA HIS A 2 -2.62 58.67 46.74
C HIS A 2 -3.83 58.03 46.02
N ALA A 3 -4.98 58.70 45.92
CA ALA A 3 -6.19 58.12 45.32
C ALA A 3 -6.07 57.89 43.78
N LYS A 4 -5.37 58.77 43.06
CA LYS A 4 -5.18 58.65 41.60
C LYS A 4 -4.30 57.45 41.23
N TRP A 5 -3.31 57.12 42.06
CA TRP A 5 -2.41 55.98 41.85
C TRP A 5 -3.12 54.63 42.04
N ILE A 6 -4.05 54.54 43.01
CA ILE A 6 -4.84 53.33 43.27
C ILE A 6 -5.84 53.06 42.14
N HIS A 7 -6.44 54.10 41.55
CA HIS A 7 -7.31 53.94 40.39
C HIS A 7 -6.55 53.51 39.13
N ILE A 8 -5.37 54.10 38.86
CA ILE A 8 -4.53 53.68 37.73
C ILE A 8 -4.04 52.23 37.92
N ALA A 9 -3.58 51.87 39.11
CA ALA A 9 -3.14 50.51 39.41
C ALA A 9 -4.29 49.48 39.25
N ARG A 10 -5.52 49.82 39.67
CA ARG A 10 -6.69 48.95 39.49
C ARG A 10 -7.12 48.81 38.03
N VAL A 11 -7.05 49.89 37.25
CA VAL A 11 -7.42 49.90 35.82
C VAL A 11 -6.47 49.05 34.98
N TRP A 12 -5.18 48.98 35.34
CA TRP A 12 -4.21 48.14 34.63
C TRP A 12 -4.05 46.73 35.20
N ALA A 13 -4.28 46.53 36.49
CA ALA A 13 -4.17 45.20 37.11
C ALA A 13 -5.26 44.23 36.62
N ALA A 14 -6.51 44.69 36.45
CA ALA A 14 -7.60 43.85 35.99
C ALA A 14 -7.40 43.24 34.58
N PRO A 15 -7.05 44.02 33.53
CA PRO A 15 -6.81 43.46 32.20
C PRO A 15 -5.54 42.60 32.14
N VAL A 16 -4.51 42.92 32.93
CA VAL A 16 -3.30 42.07 33.02
C VAL A 16 -3.63 40.73 33.66
N LEU A 17 -4.38 40.71 34.76
CA LEU A 17 -4.82 39.47 35.38
C LEU A 17 -5.73 38.65 34.45
N ALA A 18 -6.65 39.30 33.72
CA ALA A 18 -7.49 38.63 32.74
C ALA A 18 -6.65 38.02 31.59
N ALA A 19 -5.67 38.76 31.06
CA ALA A 19 -4.77 38.26 30.02
C ALA A 19 -3.92 37.08 30.49
N VAL A 20 -3.40 37.13 31.73
CA VAL A 20 -2.67 36.01 32.35
C VAL A 20 -3.58 34.79 32.51
N VAL A 21 -4.82 34.97 32.98
CA VAL A 21 -5.79 33.88 33.11
C VAL A 21 -6.12 33.25 31.75
N VAL A 22 -6.35 34.07 30.73
CA VAL A 22 -6.60 33.60 29.35
C VAL A 22 -5.39 32.86 28.79
N ALA A 23 -4.17 33.35 29.00
CA ALA A 23 -2.95 32.66 28.56
C ALA A 23 -2.75 31.31 29.28
N VAL A 24 -3.00 31.26 30.59
CA VAL A 24 -2.90 30.02 31.39
C VAL A 24 -3.95 29.00 30.93
N ILE A 25 -5.19 29.43 30.71
CA ILE A 25 -6.25 28.54 30.22
C ILE A 25 -5.96 28.08 28.78
N GLY A 26 -5.58 29.02 27.91
CA GLY A 26 -5.25 28.75 26.51
C GLY A 26 -4.07 27.78 26.33
N SER A 27 -3.08 27.85 27.22
CA SER A 27 -1.93 26.93 27.19
C SER A 27 -2.31 25.44 27.33
N ARG A 28 -3.46 25.14 27.94
CA ARG A 28 -3.97 23.75 28.08
C ARG A 28 -4.53 23.18 26.78
N TYR A 29 -4.82 24.03 25.80
CA TYR A 29 -5.33 23.64 24.49
C TYR A 29 -4.24 23.65 23.42
N LEU A 30 -3.01 24.02 23.78
CA LEU A 30 -1.89 23.91 22.86
C LEU A 30 -1.58 22.42 22.62
N PRO A 31 -1.36 22.01 21.36
CA PRO A 31 -0.92 20.65 21.09
C PRO A 31 0.40 20.39 21.80
N ALA A 32 0.56 19.17 22.30
CA ALA A 32 1.83 18.76 22.89
C ALA A 32 2.97 19.03 21.89
N SER A 33 4.06 19.63 22.37
CA SER A 33 5.20 19.95 21.52
C SER A 33 5.77 18.69 20.88
N ALA A 34 6.38 18.84 19.70
CA ALA A 34 7.09 17.75 19.04
C ALA A 34 8.11 17.08 19.98
N GLN A 35 8.75 17.85 20.86
CA GLN A 35 9.66 17.34 21.90
C GLN A 35 8.96 16.40 22.90
N SER A 36 7.75 16.74 23.35
CA SER A 36 6.98 15.89 24.26
C SER A 36 6.53 14.59 23.59
N GLN A 37 6.18 14.65 22.30
CA GLN A 37 5.85 13.46 21.52
C GLN A 37 7.07 12.55 21.31
N THR A 38 8.23 13.11 20.96
CA THR A 38 9.48 12.37 20.82
C THR A 38 9.91 11.68 22.12
N ALA A 39 9.77 12.37 23.26
CA ALA A 39 10.09 11.79 24.58
C ALA A 39 9.20 10.58 24.89
N LYS A 40 7.88 10.70 24.69
CA LYS A 40 6.93 9.60 24.85
C LYS A 40 7.20 8.44 23.91
N GLN A 41 7.61 8.72 22.68
CA GLN A 41 7.95 7.68 21.70
C GLN A 41 9.23 6.93 22.09
N THR A 42 10.23 7.65 22.60
CA THR A 42 11.51 7.08 23.07
C THR A 42 11.32 6.22 24.32
N GLU A 43 10.37 6.57 25.18
CA GLU A 43 9.99 5.77 26.35
C GLU A 43 9.24 4.50 25.97
N ARG A 44 8.35 4.57 24.97
CA ARG A 44 7.50 3.45 24.55
C ARG A 44 8.21 2.44 23.66
N VAL A 45 9.10 2.89 22.79
CA VAL A 45 9.75 2.05 21.79
C VAL A 45 11.25 2.30 21.83
N PRO A 46 12.09 1.27 22.06
CA PRO A 46 13.53 1.44 21.99
C PRO A 46 13.93 1.97 20.60
N PRO A 47 14.98 2.80 20.49
CA PRO A 47 15.37 3.39 19.22
C PRO A 47 15.76 2.31 18.22
N VAL A 48 15.04 2.24 17.10
CA VAL A 48 15.38 1.36 15.98
C VAL A 48 16.49 2.04 15.17
N ARG A 49 17.65 1.38 15.08
CA ARG A 49 18.77 1.85 14.25
C ARG A 49 18.73 1.09 12.94
N PHE A 50 18.35 1.76 11.86
CA PHE A 50 18.48 1.22 10.51
C PHE A 50 19.91 1.45 10.01
N ALA A 51 20.57 0.40 9.56
CA ALA A 51 21.78 0.54 8.76
C ALA A 51 21.36 0.68 7.29
N ALA A 52 21.95 1.63 6.58
CA ALA A 52 21.84 1.65 5.12
C ALA A 52 22.54 0.40 4.58
N VAL A 53 21.85 -0.31 3.68
CA VAL A 53 22.40 -1.46 2.97
C VAL A 53 22.17 -1.23 1.48
N ASP A 54 23.20 -1.54 0.69
CA ASP A 54 23.07 -1.56 -0.77
C ASP A 54 22.46 -2.90 -1.19
N VAL A 55 21.36 -2.82 -1.94
CA VAL A 55 20.66 -4.00 -2.48
C VAL A 55 20.57 -3.85 -3.99
N THR A 56 21.26 -4.73 -4.71
CA THR A 56 21.11 -4.85 -6.16
C THR A 56 19.90 -5.72 -6.46
N LEU A 57 18.88 -5.15 -7.11
CA LEU A 57 17.72 -5.91 -7.55
C LEU A 57 18.01 -6.61 -8.89
N PRO A 58 17.53 -7.85 -9.09
CA PRO A 58 17.58 -8.49 -10.39
C PRO A 58 16.73 -7.71 -11.39
N SER A 59 17.12 -7.70 -12.67
CA SER A 59 16.30 -7.14 -13.74
C SER A 59 15.01 -7.95 -13.88
N GLY A 60 13.86 -7.27 -13.84
CA GLY A 60 12.58 -7.92 -14.12
C GLY A 60 12.45 -8.28 -15.60
N GLU A 61 11.80 -9.40 -15.90
CA GLU A 61 11.42 -9.76 -17.26
C GLU A 61 10.33 -8.80 -17.77
N THR A 62 10.49 -8.37 -19.02
CA THR A 62 9.54 -7.46 -19.68
C THR A 62 8.67 -8.16 -20.73
N VAL A 63 9.02 -9.40 -21.10
CA VAL A 63 8.38 -10.18 -22.16
C VAL A 63 8.23 -11.61 -21.69
N PHE A 64 7.10 -12.25 -22.01
CA PHE A 64 6.89 -13.67 -21.67
C PHE A 64 7.78 -14.61 -22.52
N PRO A 65 8.11 -15.82 -22.02
CA PRO A 65 8.86 -16.82 -22.77
C PRO A 65 8.22 -17.13 -24.13
N PRO A 66 9.00 -17.34 -25.21
CA PRO A 66 8.44 -17.59 -26.53
C PRO A 66 7.61 -18.87 -26.58
N GLY A 67 6.48 -18.83 -27.29
CA GLY A 67 5.59 -19.98 -27.47
C GLY A 67 4.28 -19.60 -28.17
N LYS A 68 3.54 -20.59 -28.66
CA LYS A 68 2.21 -20.34 -29.24
C LYS A 68 1.29 -19.73 -28.17
N GLY A 69 0.78 -18.52 -28.42
CA GLY A 69 -0.03 -17.75 -27.46
C GLY A 69 0.76 -16.69 -26.67
N SER A 70 2.09 -16.64 -26.81
CA SER A 70 2.93 -15.64 -26.14
C SER A 70 2.65 -14.21 -26.61
N GLU A 71 2.24 -14.05 -27.87
CA GLU A 71 1.86 -12.77 -28.45
C GLU A 71 0.57 -12.24 -27.81
N ILE A 72 -0.39 -13.14 -27.52
CA ILE A 72 -1.63 -12.80 -26.80
C ILE A 72 -1.29 -12.31 -25.39
N ALA A 73 -0.41 -13.03 -24.67
CA ALA A 73 0.02 -12.65 -23.32
C ALA A 73 0.75 -11.30 -23.30
N ASN A 74 1.70 -11.10 -24.22
CA ASN A 74 2.46 -9.85 -24.32
C ASN A 74 1.59 -8.67 -24.80
N ALA A 75 0.52 -8.90 -25.55
CA ALA A 75 -0.39 -7.84 -25.97
C ALA A 75 -1.35 -7.40 -24.86
N ASN A 76 -1.77 -8.33 -23.98
CA ASN A 76 -2.91 -8.07 -23.09
C ASN A 76 -2.56 -8.08 -21.59
N CYS A 77 -1.59 -8.89 -21.14
CA CYS A 77 -1.32 -9.07 -19.70
C CYS A 77 -0.36 -8.01 -19.14
N VAL A 78 0.53 -7.45 -19.97
CA VAL A 78 1.54 -6.48 -19.50
C VAL A 78 1.06 -5.03 -19.48
N ILE A 79 -0.22 -4.80 -19.74
CA ILE A 79 -0.85 -3.47 -19.71
C ILE A 79 -0.88 -2.91 -18.28
N CYS A 80 -1.11 -3.79 -17.29
CA CYS A 80 -1.32 -3.37 -15.89
C CYS A 80 -0.22 -3.84 -14.93
N HIS A 81 0.49 -4.93 -15.24
CA HIS A 81 1.54 -5.49 -14.38
C HIS A 81 2.67 -6.13 -15.18
N SER A 82 3.83 -6.36 -14.57
CA SER A 82 4.94 -7.06 -15.23
C SER A 82 4.62 -8.54 -15.49
N THR A 83 5.37 -9.16 -16.41
CA THR A 83 5.27 -10.61 -16.67
C THR A 83 5.57 -11.42 -15.40
N GLY A 84 6.52 -10.96 -14.60
CA GLY A 84 6.86 -11.56 -13.30
C GLY A 84 5.72 -11.57 -12.28
N MET A 85 4.65 -10.77 -12.44
CA MET A 85 3.45 -10.93 -11.60
C MET A 85 2.61 -12.14 -12.00
N VAL A 86 2.50 -12.41 -13.31
CA VAL A 86 1.81 -13.59 -13.83
C VAL A 86 2.62 -14.85 -13.53
N LEU A 87 3.94 -14.80 -13.70
CA LEU A 87 4.82 -15.95 -13.46
C LEU A 87 5.04 -16.26 -11.98
N ARG A 88 4.56 -15.41 -11.07
CA ARG A 88 4.54 -15.67 -9.62
C ARG A 88 3.32 -16.44 -9.14
N GLN A 89 2.34 -16.68 -10.01
CA GLN A 89 1.23 -17.55 -9.64
C GLN A 89 1.77 -18.96 -9.31
N PRO A 90 1.13 -19.70 -8.39
CA PRO A 90 1.44 -21.12 -8.24
C PRO A 90 1.29 -21.82 -9.60
N ALA A 91 1.89 -22.99 -9.76
CA ALA A 91 1.67 -23.78 -10.97
C ALA A 91 0.18 -24.15 -11.06
N LEU A 92 -0.52 -23.70 -12.10
CA LEU A 92 -1.96 -23.90 -12.30
C LEU A 92 -2.23 -24.88 -13.45
N THR A 93 -3.37 -25.56 -13.38
CA THR A 93 -3.93 -26.32 -14.50
C THR A 93 -4.48 -25.37 -15.56
N VAL A 94 -4.81 -25.87 -16.76
CA VAL A 94 -5.40 -25.04 -17.83
C VAL A 94 -6.72 -24.40 -17.36
N ASP A 95 -7.59 -25.18 -16.69
CA ASP A 95 -8.88 -24.68 -16.20
C ASP A 95 -8.71 -23.60 -15.12
N GLU A 96 -7.74 -23.77 -14.23
CA GLU A 96 -7.39 -22.74 -13.23
C GLU A 96 -6.84 -21.47 -13.91
N TRP A 97 -5.98 -21.61 -14.94
CA TRP A 97 -5.52 -20.46 -15.74
C TRP A 97 -6.66 -19.76 -16.46
N HIS A 98 -7.63 -20.51 -16.99
CA HIS A 98 -8.82 -19.94 -17.61
C HIS A 98 -9.61 -19.09 -16.61
N ALA A 99 -9.80 -19.58 -15.38
CA ALA A 99 -10.46 -18.82 -14.32
C ALA A 99 -9.70 -17.54 -13.94
N GLU A 100 -8.36 -17.60 -13.86
CA GLU A 100 -7.52 -16.42 -13.63
C GLU A 100 -7.62 -15.39 -14.77
N ILE A 101 -7.61 -15.84 -16.03
CA ILE A 101 -7.77 -14.97 -17.20
C ILE A 101 -9.15 -14.32 -17.20
N ASP A 102 -10.21 -15.08 -16.92
CA ASP A 102 -11.57 -14.53 -16.83
C ASP A 102 -11.72 -13.54 -15.68
N LYS A 103 -11.02 -13.74 -14.56
CA LYS A 103 -10.94 -12.74 -13.50
C LYS A 103 -10.30 -11.45 -14.00
N MET A 104 -9.22 -11.53 -14.77
CA MET A 104 -8.59 -10.35 -15.38
C MET A 104 -9.55 -9.62 -16.33
N ARG A 105 -10.32 -10.36 -17.13
CA ARG A 105 -11.30 -9.80 -18.07
C ARG A 105 -12.46 -9.12 -17.35
N ASN A 106 -13.09 -9.84 -16.44
CA ASN A 106 -14.40 -9.47 -15.89
C ASN A 106 -14.29 -8.54 -14.68
N ALA A 107 -13.34 -8.81 -13.77
CA ALA A 107 -13.19 -8.01 -12.55
C ALA A 107 -12.22 -6.83 -12.75
N PHE A 108 -11.13 -7.04 -13.50
CA PHE A 108 -10.09 -6.04 -13.69
C PHE A 108 -10.16 -5.31 -15.04
N GLY A 109 -11.05 -5.72 -15.95
CA GLY A 109 -11.29 -5.03 -17.21
C GLY A 109 -10.21 -5.21 -18.28
N ALA A 110 -9.38 -6.25 -18.19
CA ALA A 110 -8.37 -6.54 -19.20
C ALA A 110 -9.05 -6.81 -20.56
N PRO A 111 -8.62 -6.16 -21.66
CA PRO A 111 -9.28 -6.23 -22.96
C PRO A 111 -8.92 -7.51 -23.74
N ILE A 112 -8.97 -8.68 -23.09
CA ILE A 112 -8.66 -9.98 -23.69
C ILE A 112 -9.89 -10.50 -24.45
N PRO A 113 -9.80 -10.76 -25.77
CA PRO A 113 -10.89 -11.34 -26.55
C PRO A 113 -11.31 -12.71 -26.02
N ALA A 114 -12.62 -12.99 -26.00
CA ALA A 114 -13.16 -14.24 -25.43
C ALA A 114 -12.66 -15.49 -26.19
N ASP A 115 -12.47 -15.38 -27.50
CA ASP A 115 -11.97 -16.43 -28.37
C ASP A 115 -10.46 -16.71 -28.21
N GLN A 116 -9.74 -15.87 -27.47
CA GLN A 116 -8.31 -16.03 -27.18
C GLN A 116 -8.03 -16.63 -25.80
N VAL A 117 -9.05 -16.76 -24.94
CA VAL A 117 -8.88 -17.22 -23.56
C VAL A 117 -8.33 -18.65 -23.50
N ASP A 118 -8.86 -19.56 -24.31
CA ASP A 118 -8.40 -20.95 -24.35
C ASP A 118 -6.93 -21.08 -24.75
N GLU A 119 -6.53 -20.40 -25.84
CA GLU A 119 -5.15 -20.42 -26.30
C GLU A 119 -4.20 -19.80 -25.27
N LEU A 120 -4.61 -18.71 -24.64
CA LEU A 120 -3.83 -18.06 -23.59
C LEU A 120 -3.70 -18.94 -22.35
N ALA A 121 -4.78 -19.61 -21.91
CA ALA A 121 -4.75 -20.52 -20.76
C ALA A 121 -3.82 -21.72 -21.02
N HIS A 122 -3.91 -22.30 -22.22
CA HIS A 122 -2.98 -23.35 -22.64
C HIS A 122 -1.53 -22.86 -22.65
N TYR A 123 -1.27 -21.68 -23.21
CA TYR A 123 0.06 -21.09 -23.21
C TYR A 123 0.60 -20.87 -21.79
N LEU A 124 -0.16 -20.22 -20.90
CA LEU A 124 0.25 -19.98 -19.52
C LEU A 124 0.52 -21.29 -18.75
N SER A 125 -0.27 -22.34 -19.02
CA SER A 125 -0.01 -23.67 -18.45
C SER A 125 1.30 -24.31 -18.93
N THR A 126 1.79 -23.95 -20.13
CA THR A 126 3.06 -24.49 -20.66
C THR A 126 4.28 -23.86 -20.00
N ILE A 127 4.17 -22.61 -19.57
CA ILE A 127 5.27 -21.85 -18.96
C ILE A 127 5.20 -21.83 -17.43
N ASN A 128 4.00 -22.01 -16.84
CA ASN A 128 3.77 -22.05 -15.40
C ASN A 128 2.56 -22.93 -15.05
N GLY A 129 2.62 -24.22 -15.34
CA GLY A 129 1.51 -25.14 -15.09
C GLY A 129 1.86 -26.43 -14.40
N ARG A 130 0.80 -27.11 -13.93
CA ARG A 130 0.83 -28.43 -13.32
C ARG A 130 -0.16 -29.37 -14.01
N LYS A 131 0.04 -30.67 -13.84
CA LYS A 131 -0.92 -31.68 -14.30
C LYS A 131 -2.16 -31.71 -13.40
N LEU A 132 -3.29 -32.13 -13.99
CA LEU A 132 -4.61 -32.23 -13.33
C LEU A 132 -4.64 -33.21 -12.14
N ASP A 133 -3.71 -34.17 -12.07
CA ASP A 133 -3.56 -35.14 -10.99
C ASP A 133 -2.73 -34.63 -9.79
N GLY A 134 -2.11 -33.46 -9.92
CA GLY A 134 -1.65 -32.72 -8.74
C GLY A 134 -2.87 -32.28 -7.93
N GLY A 135 -2.87 -32.42 -6.61
CA GLY A 135 -3.95 -31.91 -5.77
C GLY A 135 -4.27 -30.42 -6.01
N PRO A 136 -5.32 -29.85 -5.38
CA PRO A 136 -5.71 -28.46 -5.59
C PRO A 136 -4.51 -27.53 -5.43
N SER A 137 -4.40 -26.52 -6.29
CA SER A 137 -3.45 -25.44 -6.05
C SER A 137 -3.77 -24.85 -4.68
N GLY A 138 -2.75 -24.53 -3.88
CA GLY A 138 -2.94 -24.05 -2.50
C GLY A 138 -3.66 -22.71 -2.36
N VAL A 139 -4.25 -22.21 -3.45
CA VAL A 139 -5.12 -21.05 -3.55
C VAL A 139 -6.56 -21.54 -3.60
N ASP A 140 -7.20 -21.58 -2.45
CA ASP A 140 -8.63 -21.81 -2.36
C ASP A 140 -9.39 -20.63 -3.00
N HIS A 141 -10.25 -20.93 -3.98
CA HIS A 141 -11.04 -19.94 -4.73
C HIS A 141 -12.17 -19.29 -3.89
N GLN A 142 -11.90 -18.94 -2.62
CA GLN A 142 -12.89 -18.41 -1.68
C GLN A 142 -13.25 -16.93 -1.87
N ALA A 143 -12.83 -16.30 -2.97
CA ALA A 143 -13.24 -14.93 -3.28
C ALA A 143 -14.47 -14.95 -4.20
N ASN A 144 -15.65 -15.06 -3.59
CA ASN A 144 -16.93 -14.69 -4.20
C ASN A 144 -17.62 -13.66 -3.31
#